data_AF-A0AAU2JIH7-F1
#
_entry.id   AF-A0AAU2JIH7-F1
#
_cell.length_a   1.000
_cell.length_b   1.000
_cell.length_c   1.000
_cell.angle_alpha   90.00
_cell.angle_beta   90.00
_cell.angle_gamma   90.00
#
_symmetry.space_group_name_H-M   'P 1'
#
loop_
_entity.id
_entity.type
_entity.pdbx_description
1 polymer ?
#
loop_
_entity_poly.entity_id
_entity_poly.type
_entity_poly.pdbx_seq_one_letter_code
_entity_poly.pdbx_strand_id
1 'polypeptide(L)'
;MTTLSERISQSAFDGSRLRVVLLLDLYDGAQNQFLEVYEHLRKQVSSVPGHISDELCQSIENPSQWLITSEWESAPRFLAWVSSEEHVASVQPLHGCVRDTRSLRFSVMRETGKTPAPAPAADVADRSWGGLQVAPRRGDGVVRHALTFTVKPGSEPVVAELLAGYASPQARVDESTRLRRTSLFMHGNRVVRAVEVEGDLLAALRHVAQQPEVRALEEALNPYLEQDRDLTDPGSARMFFTRAALPAVHHVAAGGPDREGVRRHALFYPAKDGCGTALARLLAGQDEAAVGDPASPIEGSTVFQRDDIVVRLLDMRGPLDARPALALGVEGSHKAAVLARLLDSAKDGVPTTDQEISGVLARSEMRLITDRRPPAQA
;
A
#
# COMPACT_ATOMS: atom_id res chain seq x y z
N MET A 1 33.37 -9.34 15.33
CA MET A 1 31.91 -9.36 15.53
C MET A 1 31.27 -8.79 14.27
N THR A 2 30.81 -9.64 13.37
CA THR A 2 30.01 -9.25 12.21
C THR A 2 28.65 -8.80 12.72
N THR A 3 28.38 -7.50 12.64
CA THR A 3 27.03 -6.97 12.82
C THR A 3 26.17 -7.60 11.74
N LEU A 4 25.35 -8.59 12.11
CA LEU A 4 24.30 -9.11 11.24
C LEU A 4 23.48 -7.91 10.78
N SER A 5 23.53 -7.62 9.48
CA SER A 5 22.74 -6.57 8.87
C SER A 5 21.26 -6.91 9.12
N GLU A 6 20.61 -6.14 9.98
CA GLU A 6 19.34 -6.55 10.58
C GLU A 6 18.18 -6.31 9.60
N ARG A 7 17.43 -7.38 9.30
CA ARG A 7 16.33 -7.39 8.33
C ARG A 7 15.19 -6.45 8.70
N ILE A 8 14.63 -5.77 7.69
CA ILE A 8 13.43 -4.93 7.80
C ILE A 8 12.21 -5.77 7.37
N SER A 9 11.14 -5.78 8.15
CA SER A 9 9.87 -6.44 7.79
C SER A 9 8.65 -5.67 8.31
N GLN A 10 7.79 -5.26 7.38
CA GLN A 10 6.50 -4.61 7.61
C GLN A 10 5.44 -5.40 6.85
N SER A 11 4.46 -5.99 7.52
CA SER A 11 3.48 -6.86 6.88
C SER A 11 2.13 -6.72 7.57
N ALA A 12 1.08 -6.48 6.79
CA ALA A 12 -0.30 -6.48 7.23
C ALA A 12 -0.84 -7.89 7.50
N PHE A 13 -0.11 -8.94 7.13
CA PHE A 13 -0.57 -10.34 7.17
C PHE A 13 -0.17 -11.13 8.42
N ASP A 14 0.21 -10.46 9.52
CA ASP A 14 0.62 -11.15 10.75
C ASP A 14 -0.52 -11.57 11.67
N GLY A 15 -1.77 -11.32 11.26
CA GLY A 15 -2.94 -11.68 12.06
C GLY A 15 -3.19 -10.78 13.28
N SER A 16 -2.36 -9.73 13.48
CA SER A 16 -2.49 -8.85 14.63
C SER A 16 -3.69 -7.90 14.50
N ARG A 17 -4.32 -7.59 15.63
CA ARG A 17 -5.32 -6.52 15.70
C ARG A 17 -4.72 -5.21 15.29
N LEU A 18 -5.47 -4.46 14.49
CA LEU A 18 -5.11 -3.12 14.06
C LEU A 18 -5.87 -2.09 14.89
N ARG A 19 -5.14 -1.13 15.46
CA ARG A 19 -5.66 0.12 16.00
C ARG A 19 -5.38 1.23 15.01
N VAL A 20 -6.43 1.91 14.58
CA VAL A 20 -6.37 3.13 13.77
C VAL A 20 -6.67 4.32 14.66
N VAL A 21 -5.85 5.35 14.54
CA VAL A 21 -6.01 6.63 15.22
C VAL A 21 -6.21 7.69 14.14
N LEU A 22 -7.40 8.24 14.06
CA LEU A 22 -7.74 9.31 13.14
C LEU A 22 -7.87 10.62 13.91
N LEU A 23 -6.88 11.49 13.74
CA LEU A 23 -6.88 12.84 14.29
C LEU A 23 -7.59 13.77 13.30
N LEU A 24 -8.45 14.63 13.82
CA LEU A 24 -9.30 15.53 13.05
C LEU A 24 -9.17 16.95 13.60
N ASP A 25 -9.02 17.93 12.71
CA ASP A 25 -9.20 19.35 13.03
C ASP A 25 -10.48 19.83 12.34
N LEU A 26 -11.48 20.25 13.11
CA LEU A 26 -12.78 20.68 12.58
C LEU A 26 -12.78 22.17 12.24
N TYR A 27 -13.62 22.56 11.28
CA TYR A 27 -13.93 23.98 11.08
C TYR A 27 -14.69 24.54 12.29
N ASP A 28 -14.46 25.82 12.58
CA ASP A 28 -15.12 26.49 13.70
C ASP A 28 -16.64 26.50 13.48
N GLY A 29 -17.40 26.02 14.47
CA GLY A 29 -18.86 25.91 14.40
C GLY A 29 -19.38 24.62 13.72
N ALA A 30 -18.51 23.79 13.14
CA ALA A 30 -18.92 22.56 12.45
C ALA A 30 -19.14 21.36 13.40
N GLN A 31 -18.94 21.52 14.72
CA GLN A 31 -18.93 20.41 15.69
C GLN A 31 -20.26 19.64 15.72
N ASN A 32 -21.40 20.33 15.75
CA ASN A 32 -22.72 19.67 15.80
C ASN A 32 -23.03 18.93 14.50
N GLN A 33 -22.72 19.56 13.35
CA GLN A 33 -22.87 18.93 12.04
C GLN A 33 -21.99 17.68 11.93
N PHE A 34 -20.74 17.76 12.41
CA PHE A 34 -19.82 16.63 12.46
C PHE A 34 -20.40 15.48 13.30
N LEU A 35 -20.94 15.77 14.49
CA LEU A 35 -21.57 14.75 15.34
C LEU A 35 -22.73 14.05 14.65
N GLU A 36 -23.63 14.79 14.00
CA GLU A 36 -24.77 14.22 13.27
C GLU A 36 -24.31 13.27 12.13
N VAL A 37 -23.30 13.69 11.37
CA VAL A 37 -22.73 12.85 10.30
C VAL A 37 -22.03 11.62 10.89
N TYR A 38 -21.24 11.79 11.96
CA TYR A 38 -20.53 10.70 12.61
C TYR A 38 -21.47 9.65 13.21
N GLU A 39 -22.60 10.07 13.78
CA GLU A 39 -23.64 9.17 14.31
C GLU A 39 -24.23 8.25 13.23
N HIS A 40 -24.33 8.74 12.00
CA HIS A 40 -24.73 7.91 10.86
C HIS A 40 -23.62 6.94 10.47
N LEU A 41 -22.39 7.44 10.36
CA LEU A 41 -21.22 6.65 9.97
C LEU A 41 -20.95 5.51 10.94
N ARG A 42 -20.94 5.76 12.25
CA ARG A 42 -20.62 4.73 13.24
C ARG A 42 -21.56 3.52 13.17
N LYS A 43 -22.84 3.75 12.82
CA LYS A 43 -23.84 2.67 12.67
C LYS A 43 -23.55 1.79 11.45
N GLN A 44 -23.02 2.39 10.39
CA GLN A 44 -22.59 1.66 9.20
C GLN A 44 -21.28 0.90 9.48
N VAL A 45 -20.29 1.55 10.10
CA VAL A 45 -19.00 0.92 10.38
C VAL A 45 -19.13 -0.27 11.34
N SER A 46 -20.04 -0.20 12.32
CA SER A 46 -20.26 -1.30 13.27
C SER A 46 -20.75 -2.62 12.66
N SER A 47 -21.27 -2.60 11.42
CA SER A 47 -21.68 -3.81 10.71
C SER A 47 -20.61 -4.35 9.75
N VAL A 48 -19.49 -3.64 9.60
CA VAL A 48 -18.41 -4.03 8.69
C VAL A 48 -17.68 -5.25 9.25
N PRO A 49 -17.54 -6.35 8.46
CA PRO A 49 -16.82 -7.53 8.90
C PRO A 49 -15.38 -7.22 9.34
N GLY A 50 -15.04 -7.61 10.56
CA GLY A 50 -13.72 -7.40 11.15
C GLY A 50 -13.53 -6.07 11.88
N HIS A 51 -14.56 -5.21 11.94
CA HIS A 51 -14.60 -4.10 12.88
C HIS A 51 -14.83 -4.61 14.31
N ILE A 52 -14.17 -4.00 15.30
CA ILE A 52 -14.27 -4.37 16.72
C ILE A 52 -14.94 -3.24 17.52
N SER A 53 -14.44 -2.00 17.40
CA SER A 53 -14.95 -0.87 18.17
C SER A 53 -14.48 0.47 17.62
N ASP A 54 -15.28 1.52 17.81
CA ASP A 54 -14.86 2.92 17.62
C ASP A 54 -15.07 3.74 18.91
N GLU A 55 -14.17 4.68 19.15
CA GLU A 55 -14.29 5.68 20.21
C GLU A 55 -14.06 7.08 19.62
N LEU A 56 -15.00 7.99 19.83
CA LEU A 56 -14.87 9.40 19.47
C LEU A 56 -14.49 10.21 20.71
N CYS A 57 -13.44 11.01 20.59
CA CYS A 57 -12.93 11.87 21.63
C CYS A 57 -12.79 13.31 21.11
N GLN A 58 -13.00 14.28 21.99
CA GLN A 58 -12.70 15.68 21.77
C GLN A 58 -11.59 16.11 22.72
N SER A 59 -10.64 16.92 22.25
CA SER A 59 -9.59 17.47 23.09
C SER A 59 -10.17 18.42 24.14
N ILE A 60 -9.70 18.29 25.38
CA ILE A 60 -10.06 19.19 26.49
C ILE A 60 -9.32 20.53 26.42
N GLU A 61 -8.22 20.60 25.67
CA GLU A 61 -7.36 21.79 25.56
C GLU A 61 -7.71 22.62 24.33
N ASN A 62 -8.07 21.95 23.22
CA ASN A 62 -8.46 22.59 21.98
C ASN A 62 -9.74 21.95 21.42
N PRO A 63 -10.92 22.57 21.62
CA PRO A 63 -12.21 22.00 21.20
C PRO A 63 -12.38 21.76 19.69
N SER A 64 -11.51 22.32 18.84
CA SER A 64 -11.51 22.04 17.39
C SER A 64 -10.78 20.74 17.04
N GLN A 65 -9.98 20.19 17.97
CA GLN A 65 -9.25 18.94 17.78
C GLN A 65 -10.01 17.73 18.33
N TRP A 66 -10.18 16.73 17.47
CA TRP A 66 -10.93 15.51 17.74
C TRP A 66 -10.09 14.28 17.37
N LEU A 67 -10.44 13.15 17.98
CA LEU A 67 -9.77 11.86 17.79
C LEU A 67 -10.84 10.79 17.62
N ILE A 68 -10.72 9.98 16.58
CA ILE A 68 -11.41 8.69 16.48
C ILE A 68 -10.37 7.60 16.67
N THR A 69 -10.58 6.70 17.63
CA THR A 69 -9.85 5.43 17.66
C THR A 69 -10.75 4.32 17.13
N SER A 70 -10.21 3.47 16.27
CA SER A 70 -10.93 2.37 15.63
C SER A 70 -10.12 1.10 15.76
N GLU A 71 -10.72 0.02 16.24
CA GLU A 71 -10.07 -1.28 16.39
C GLU A 71 -10.66 -2.29 15.40
N TRP A 72 -9.78 -3.07 14.78
CA TRP A 72 -10.09 -4.06 13.75
C TRP A 72 -9.38 -5.37 14.03
N GLU A 73 -10.01 -6.49 13.64
CA GLU A 73 -9.44 -7.83 13.73
C GLU A 73 -8.08 -7.94 13.03
N SER A 74 -7.90 -7.18 11.95
CA SER A 74 -6.66 -7.17 11.18
C SER A 74 -6.52 -5.98 10.24
N ALA A 75 -5.29 -5.70 9.82
CA ALA A 75 -5.02 -4.66 8.84
C ALA A 75 -5.67 -4.89 7.46
N PRO A 76 -5.70 -6.12 6.89
CA PRO A 76 -6.37 -6.37 5.61
C PRO A 76 -7.87 -6.06 5.64
N ARG A 77 -8.56 -6.33 6.76
CA ARG A 77 -9.99 -5.99 6.92
C ARG A 77 -10.22 -4.49 6.84
N PHE A 78 -9.43 -3.72 7.60
CA PHE A 78 -9.49 -2.26 7.55
C PHE A 78 -9.14 -1.71 6.17
N LEU A 79 -8.07 -2.21 5.54
CA LEU A 79 -7.62 -1.73 4.22
C LEU A 79 -8.66 -1.99 3.13
N ALA A 80 -9.32 -3.15 3.14
CA ALA A 80 -10.41 -3.45 2.21
C ALA A 80 -11.62 -2.52 2.41
N TRP A 81 -11.97 -2.22 3.67
CA TRP A 81 -13.06 -1.30 3.97
C TRP A 81 -12.74 0.14 3.56
N VAL A 82 -11.57 0.67 3.96
CA VAL A 82 -11.21 2.09 3.69
C VAL A 82 -11.04 2.39 2.20
N SER A 83 -10.80 1.36 1.37
CA SER A 83 -10.73 1.49 -0.09
C SER A 83 -12.06 1.22 -0.81
N SER A 84 -13.13 0.87 -0.10
CA SER A 84 -14.41 0.53 -0.74
C SER A 84 -15.18 1.78 -1.20
N GLU A 85 -15.96 1.65 -2.28
CA GLU A 85 -16.83 2.74 -2.75
C GLU A 85 -17.90 3.09 -1.71
N GLU A 86 -18.33 2.13 -0.89
CA GLU A 86 -19.26 2.37 0.23
C GLU A 86 -18.64 3.30 1.27
N HIS A 87 -17.38 3.05 1.67
CA HIS A 87 -16.67 3.94 2.59
C HIS A 87 -16.47 5.32 2.00
N VAL A 88 -16.04 5.38 0.74
CA VAL A 88 -15.82 6.64 0.02
C VAL A 88 -17.08 7.51 0.01
N ALA A 89 -18.24 6.92 -0.30
CA ALA A 89 -19.52 7.61 -0.27
C ALA A 89 -19.93 8.03 1.15
N SER A 90 -19.67 7.18 2.14
CA SER A 90 -20.10 7.44 3.52
C SER A 90 -19.32 8.57 4.19
N VAL A 91 -18.03 8.74 3.88
CA VAL A 91 -17.20 9.82 4.46
C VAL A 91 -17.32 11.16 3.73
N GLN A 92 -17.94 11.20 2.55
CA GLN A 92 -18.09 12.42 1.77
C GLN A 92 -18.73 13.59 2.57
N PRO A 93 -19.78 13.39 3.39
CA PRO A 93 -20.38 14.47 4.18
C PRO A 93 -19.45 15.03 5.27
N LEU A 94 -18.45 14.26 5.74
CA LEU A 94 -17.46 14.75 6.71
C LEU A 94 -16.53 15.79 6.11
N HIS A 95 -16.33 15.80 4.78
CA HIS A 95 -15.40 16.72 4.13
C HIS A 95 -15.77 18.20 4.37
N GLY A 96 -17.06 18.51 4.52
CA GLY A 96 -17.51 19.88 4.81
C GLY A 96 -17.24 20.33 6.25
N CYS A 97 -16.99 19.40 7.17
CA CYS A 97 -16.81 19.69 8.60
C CYS A 97 -15.34 19.71 9.03
N VAL A 98 -14.46 19.06 8.27
CA VAL A 98 -13.09 18.76 8.68
C VAL A 98 -12.10 19.57 7.84
N ARG A 99 -11.28 20.37 8.52
CA ARG A 99 -10.19 21.16 7.94
C ARG A 99 -8.98 20.28 7.60
N ASP A 100 -8.57 19.41 8.53
CA ASP A 100 -7.44 18.50 8.33
C ASP A 100 -7.67 17.14 8.99
N THR A 101 -7.04 16.12 8.42
CA THR A 101 -7.13 14.73 8.87
C THR A 101 -5.77 14.07 8.87
N ARG A 102 -5.44 13.35 9.95
CA ARG A 102 -4.25 12.51 10.01
C ARG A 102 -4.60 11.11 10.50
N SER A 103 -4.34 10.11 9.66
CA SER A 103 -4.59 8.70 9.99
C SER A 103 -3.28 7.99 10.35
N LEU A 104 -3.24 7.44 11.54
CA LEU A 104 -2.15 6.63 12.08
C LEU A 104 -2.63 5.20 12.30
N ARG A 105 -1.74 4.22 12.15
CA ARG A 105 -2.07 2.80 12.16
C ARG A 105 -1.05 2.04 13.00
N PHE A 106 -1.54 1.20 13.91
CA PHE A 106 -0.72 0.50 14.90
C PHE A 106 -1.20 -0.93 15.06
N SER A 107 -0.29 -1.89 15.08
CA SER A 107 -0.60 -3.24 15.54
C SER A 107 -0.61 -3.26 17.08
N VAL A 108 -1.62 -3.92 17.66
CA VAL A 108 -1.75 -4.00 19.12
C VAL A 108 -0.76 -5.04 19.66
N MET A 109 0.22 -4.60 20.43
CA MET A 109 1.25 -5.49 20.98
C MET A 109 0.90 -6.05 22.36
N ARG A 110 0.43 -5.21 23.29
CA ARG A 110 0.10 -5.59 24.66
C ARG A 110 -1.13 -4.82 25.12
N GLU A 111 -1.91 -5.43 25.99
CA GLU A 111 -3.06 -4.81 26.66
C GLU A 111 -2.91 -5.01 28.17
N THR A 112 -3.34 -4.02 28.95
CA THR A 112 -3.39 -4.09 30.40
C THR A 112 -4.85 -4.09 30.83
N GLY A 113 -5.26 -4.98 31.74
CA GLY A 113 -6.58 -4.94 32.37
C GLY A 113 -7.66 -5.90 31.84
N LYS A 114 -7.38 -6.70 30.80
CA LYS A 114 -8.22 -7.86 30.43
C LYS A 114 -7.64 -9.13 31.06
N THR A 115 -8.33 -9.74 32.02
CA THR A 115 -7.99 -11.11 32.47
C THR A 115 -8.14 -12.04 31.26
N PRO A 116 -7.13 -12.85 30.88
CA PRO A 116 -7.34 -13.81 29.81
C PRO A 116 -8.43 -14.77 30.23
N ALA A 117 -9.57 -14.76 29.53
CA ALA A 117 -10.54 -15.84 29.67
C ALA A 117 -9.83 -17.15 29.31
N PRO A 118 -10.02 -18.25 30.05
CA PRO A 118 -9.55 -19.55 29.61
C PRO A 118 -10.18 -19.80 28.23
N ALA A 119 -9.36 -19.98 27.21
CA ALA A 119 -9.87 -20.26 25.87
C ALA A 119 -10.74 -21.53 25.94
N PRO A 120 -12.01 -21.51 25.49
CA PRO A 120 -12.72 -22.75 25.25
C PRO A 120 -11.94 -23.56 24.21
N ALA A 121 -11.89 -24.88 24.40
CA ALA A 121 -11.29 -25.82 23.47
C ALA A 121 -12.11 -25.84 22.17
N ALA A 122 -11.83 -24.89 21.27
CA ALA A 122 -12.34 -24.86 19.91
C ALA A 122 -11.15 -24.91 18.94
N ASP A 123 -11.38 -25.56 17.81
CA ASP A 123 -10.38 -26.10 16.88
C ASP A 123 -9.28 -25.11 16.47
N VAL A 124 -8.06 -25.66 16.38
CA VAL A 124 -6.78 -24.97 16.10
C VAL A 124 -6.77 -24.23 14.75
N ALA A 125 -7.79 -24.39 13.91
CA ALA A 125 -7.90 -23.78 12.59
C ALA A 125 -8.40 -22.32 12.58
N ASP A 126 -9.08 -21.85 13.64
CA ASP A 126 -9.77 -20.54 13.64
C ASP A 126 -8.99 -19.39 14.31
N ARG A 127 -7.78 -19.65 14.84
CA ARG A 127 -6.93 -18.66 15.54
C ARG A 127 -6.13 -17.72 14.62
N SER A 128 -6.53 -17.53 13.37
CA SER A 128 -5.68 -16.85 12.38
C SER A 128 -5.73 -15.31 12.42
N TRP A 129 -6.67 -14.70 13.15
CA TRP A 129 -6.88 -13.24 13.22
C TRP A 129 -7.28 -12.77 14.63
N GLY A 130 -7.12 -11.48 14.90
CA GLY A 130 -7.51 -10.88 16.18
C GLY A 130 -6.47 -11.06 17.31
N GLY A 131 -5.29 -11.56 17.00
CA GLY A 131 -4.20 -11.76 17.97
C GLY A 131 -3.48 -10.47 18.36
N LEU A 132 -2.67 -10.53 19.41
CA LEU A 132 -1.67 -9.50 19.71
C LEU A 132 -0.42 -9.74 18.87
N GLN A 133 0.25 -8.67 18.46
CA GLN A 133 1.58 -8.79 17.84
C GLN A 133 2.58 -9.38 18.84
N VAL A 134 3.21 -10.49 18.45
CA VAL A 134 4.04 -11.30 19.34
C VAL A 134 5.40 -10.63 19.62
N ALA A 135 6.04 -10.10 18.58
CA ALA A 135 7.40 -9.54 18.63
C ALA A 135 7.47 -8.14 18.00
N PRO A 136 8.32 -7.23 18.51
CA PRO A 136 8.55 -5.92 17.90
C PRO A 136 9.13 -6.08 16.49
N ARG A 137 8.69 -5.22 15.58
CA ARG A 137 9.25 -5.12 14.21
C ARG A 137 10.25 -3.97 14.14
N ARG A 138 11.26 -4.14 13.30
CA ARG A 138 12.19 -3.05 12.92
C ARG A 138 11.80 -2.55 11.54
N GLY A 139 11.42 -1.28 11.49
CA GLY A 139 11.19 -0.53 10.27
C GLY A 139 12.40 0.32 9.92
N ASP A 140 12.45 0.77 8.68
CA ASP A 140 13.41 1.74 8.15
C ASP A 140 12.93 3.19 8.25
N GLY A 141 11.78 3.43 8.90
CA GLY A 141 11.14 4.75 8.96
C GLY A 141 10.54 5.21 7.63
N VAL A 142 10.48 4.35 6.62
CA VAL A 142 9.96 4.67 5.29
C VAL A 142 8.56 4.12 5.12
N VAL A 143 7.62 5.02 4.85
CA VAL A 143 6.26 4.71 4.42
C VAL A 143 6.27 4.48 2.91
N ARG A 144 5.70 3.35 2.48
CA ARG A 144 5.59 2.95 1.08
C ARG A 144 4.13 3.02 0.65
N HIS A 145 3.87 3.71 -0.46
CA HIS A 145 2.54 3.81 -1.01
C HIS A 145 2.60 3.80 -2.53
N ALA A 146 1.57 3.28 -3.17
CA ALA A 146 1.43 3.39 -4.61
C ALA A 146 0.10 4.05 -4.97
N LEU A 147 0.08 4.69 -6.14
CA LEU A 147 -1.13 5.14 -6.80
C LEU A 147 -1.24 4.41 -8.13
N THR A 148 -2.43 3.96 -8.50
CA THR A 148 -2.69 3.37 -9.80
C THR A 148 -3.83 4.09 -10.52
N PHE A 149 -3.69 4.24 -11.82
CA PHE A 149 -4.72 4.80 -12.69
C PHE A 149 -4.61 4.15 -14.08
N THR A 150 -5.71 4.23 -14.83
CA THR A 150 -5.78 3.70 -16.19
C THR A 150 -5.82 4.84 -17.19
N VAL A 151 -5.10 4.68 -18.30
CA VAL A 151 -5.12 5.61 -19.43
C VAL A 151 -5.90 5.02 -20.60
N LYS A 152 -6.42 5.90 -21.46
CA LYS A 152 -7.18 5.53 -22.64
C LYS A 152 -6.33 4.62 -23.53
N PRO A 153 -6.87 3.48 -24.02
CA PRO A 153 -6.14 2.60 -24.93
C PRO A 153 -5.57 3.37 -26.13
N GLY A 154 -4.30 3.12 -26.47
CA GLY A 154 -3.58 3.79 -27.55
C GLY A 154 -2.84 5.08 -27.13
N SER A 155 -3.08 5.60 -25.92
CA SER A 155 -2.35 6.76 -25.39
C SER A 155 -1.06 6.41 -24.64
N GLU A 156 -0.76 5.12 -24.48
CA GLU A 156 0.33 4.62 -23.64
C GLU A 156 1.71 5.19 -24.03
N PRO A 157 2.08 5.33 -25.32
CA PRO A 157 3.36 5.93 -25.68
C PRO A 157 3.49 7.38 -25.24
N VAL A 158 2.45 8.20 -25.46
CA VAL A 158 2.44 9.62 -25.12
C VAL A 158 2.49 9.80 -23.59
N VAL A 159 1.69 9.02 -22.86
CA VAL A 159 1.69 9.03 -21.39
C VAL A 159 3.06 8.63 -20.83
N ALA A 160 3.71 7.63 -21.43
CA ALA A 160 5.04 7.20 -21.01
C ALA A 160 6.09 8.31 -21.19
N GLU A 161 6.05 9.04 -22.30
CA GLU A 161 6.94 10.18 -22.54
C GLU A 161 6.72 11.31 -21.52
N LEU A 162 5.45 11.67 -21.25
CA LEU A 162 5.12 12.67 -20.23
C LEU A 162 5.65 12.27 -18.84
N LEU A 163 5.38 11.02 -18.43
CA LEU A 163 5.80 10.49 -17.13
C LEU A 163 7.32 10.31 -17.00
N ALA A 164 8.03 10.09 -18.12
CA ALA A 164 9.49 10.01 -18.13
C ALA A 164 10.14 11.41 -18.07
N GLY A 165 9.55 12.40 -18.75
CA GLY A 165 10.19 13.67 -19.07
C GLY A 165 10.01 14.81 -18.05
N TYR A 166 9.07 14.72 -17.11
CA TYR A 166 8.85 15.82 -16.16
C TYR A 166 10.01 16.00 -15.18
N ALA A 167 10.30 17.23 -14.76
CA ALA A 167 11.35 17.51 -13.78
C ALA A 167 11.00 16.91 -12.40
N SER A 168 12.02 16.42 -11.69
CA SER A 168 11.80 15.83 -10.37
C SER A 168 11.38 16.90 -9.36
N PRO A 169 10.32 16.65 -8.57
CA PRO A 169 9.90 17.59 -7.55
C PRO A 169 10.95 17.72 -6.45
N GLN A 170 10.93 18.84 -5.73
CA GLN A 170 11.70 19.01 -4.50
C GLN A 170 11.32 17.93 -3.49
N ALA A 171 12.33 17.18 -3.04
CA ALA A 171 12.12 16.02 -2.20
C ALA A 171 11.97 16.35 -0.71
N ARG A 172 12.52 17.49 -0.26
CA ARG A 172 12.45 17.91 1.15
C ARG A 172 11.16 18.69 1.37
N VAL A 173 10.32 18.17 2.27
CA VAL A 173 9.05 18.79 2.64
C VAL A 173 9.24 19.69 3.85
N ASP A 174 9.86 19.13 4.90
CA ASP A 174 10.18 19.83 6.15
C ASP A 174 11.47 19.23 6.77
N GLU A 175 11.68 19.40 8.08
CA GLU A 175 12.84 18.83 8.80
C GLU A 175 12.76 17.31 8.98
N SER A 176 11.56 16.74 9.03
CA SER A 176 11.26 15.34 9.36
C SER A 176 10.68 14.54 8.18
N THR A 177 10.18 15.23 7.15
CA THR A 177 9.49 14.61 6.02
C THR A 177 10.27 14.80 4.71
N ARG A 178 10.54 13.69 4.02
CA ARG A 178 11.21 13.69 2.71
C ARG A 178 10.75 12.57 1.78
N LEU A 179 10.67 12.88 0.50
CA LEU A 179 10.49 11.90 -0.57
C LEU A 179 11.81 11.17 -0.83
N ARG A 180 11.82 9.85 -0.67
CA ARG A 180 13.01 8.98 -0.80
C ARG A 180 13.17 8.38 -2.17
N ARG A 181 12.07 8.00 -2.81
CA ARG A 181 12.08 7.38 -4.13
C ARG A 181 10.72 7.51 -4.79
N THR A 182 10.71 7.77 -6.09
CA THR A 182 9.51 7.72 -6.92
C THR A 182 9.79 6.84 -8.12
N SER A 183 9.04 5.76 -8.26
CA SER A 183 9.15 4.81 -9.36
C SER A 183 7.81 4.73 -10.11
N LEU A 184 7.84 4.82 -11.42
CA LEU A 184 6.67 4.77 -12.30
C LEU A 184 6.79 3.58 -13.25
N PHE A 185 5.74 2.77 -13.31
CA PHE A 185 5.67 1.58 -14.15
C PHE A 185 4.40 1.58 -14.98
N MET A 186 4.45 0.92 -16.14
CA MET A 186 3.30 0.68 -17.00
C MET A 186 3.13 -0.79 -17.34
N HIS A 187 1.90 -1.28 -17.27
CA HIS A 187 1.49 -2.60 -17.75
C HIS A 187 0.25 -2.43 -18.61
N GLY A 188 0.38 -2.63 -19.93
CA GLY A 188 -0.63 -2.18 -20.88
C GLY A 188 -0.96 -0.69 -20.67
N ASN A 189 -2.24 -0.38 -20.48
CA ASN A 189 -2.74 0.97 -20.20
C ASN A 189 -2.85 1.30 -18.70
N ARG A 190 -2.35 0.44 -17.81
CA ARG A 190 -2.32 0.70 -16.36
C ARG A 190 -0.99 1.32 -15.97
N VAL A 191 -1.06 2.45 -15.26
CA VAL A 191 0.08 3.11 -14.63
C VAL A 191 0.09 2.80 -13.15
N VAL A 192 1.28 2.56 -12.59
CA VAL A 192 1.52 2.47 -11.15
C VAL A 192 2.66 3.41 -10.78
N ARG A 193 2.37 4.37 -9.89
CA ARG A 193 3.32 5.31 -9.29
C ARG A 193 3.58 4.87 -7.84
N ALA A 194 4.74 4.27 -7.58
CA ALA A 194 5.18 3.95 -6.23
C ALA A 194 6.01 5.10 -5.66
N VAL A 195 5.70 5.50 -4.43
CA VAL A 195 6.41 6.53 -3.66
C VAL A 195 6.88 5.96 -2.33
N GLU A 196 8.09 6.35 -1.96
CA GLU A 196 8.71 6.06 -0.68
C GLU A 196 8.93 7.38 0.04
N VAL A 197 8.36 7.51 1.22
CA VAL A 197 8.42 8.74 2.01
C VAL A 197 8.93 8.40 3.39
N GLU A 198 9.91 9.15 3.85
CA GLU A 198 10.27 9.17 5.25
C GLU A 198 9.50 10.29 5.95
N GLY A 199 8.90 10.01 7.10
CA GLY A 199 8.02 10.95 7.80
C GLY A 199 6.57 10.85 7.34
N ASP A 200 5.90 11.99 7.16
CA ASP A 200 4.46 12.04 6.91
C ASP A 200 4.12 11.93 5.41
N LEU A 201 3.50 10.82 5.02
CA LEU A 201 3.09 10.55 3.63
C LEU A 201 2.12 11.61 3.09
N LEU A 202 1.13 12.04 3.89
CA LEU A 202 0.12 12.99 3.41
C LEU A 202 0.73 14.38 3.22
N ALA A 203 1.59 14.81 4.14
CA ALA A 203 2.34 16.05 3.99
C ALA A 203 3.22 16.02 2.72
N ALA A 204 3.91 14.90 2.46
CA ALA A 204 4.72 14.74 1.26
C ALA A 204 3.91 14.76 -0.02
N LEU A 205 2.78 14.05 -0.08
CA LEU A 205 1.90 14.04 -1.26
C LEU A 205 1.31 15.43 -1.53
N ARG A 206 0.87 16.16 -0.49
CA ARG A 206 0.38 17.55 -0.62
C ARG A 206 1.46 18.47 -1.13
N HIS A 207 2.67 18.38 -0.56
CA HIS A 207 3.82 19.19 -0.99
C HIS A 207 4.16 18.95 -2.46
N VAL A 208 4.27 17.68 -2.88
CA VAL A 208 4.56 17.31 -4.27
C VAL A 208 3.47 17.80 -5.22
N ALA A 209 2.18 17.64 -4.86
CA ALA A 209 1.05 18.05 -5.70
C ALA A 209 0.98 19.56 -5.95
N GLN A 210 1.52 20.39 -5.06
CA GLN A 210 1.53 21.85 -5.21
C GLN A 210 2.63 22.37 -6.14
N GLN A 211 3.62 21.54 -6.50
CA GLN A 211 4.77 21.99 -7.28
C GLN A 211 4.40 22.22 -8.76
N PRO A 212 4.88 23.30 -9.40
CA PRO A 212 4.50 23.67 -10.76
C PRO A 212 4.72 22.57 -11.80
N GLU A 213 5.84 21.83 -11.69
CA GLU A 213 6.23 20.78 -12.62
C GLU A 213 5.30 19.57 -12.52
N VAL A 214 4.83 19.28 -11.31
CA VAL A 214 3.85 18.22 -11.06
C VAL A 214 2.48 18.66 -11.57
N ARG A 215 2.05 19.88 -11.27
CA ARG A 215 0.77 20.41 -11.78
C ARG A 215 0.71 20.39 -13.30
N ALA A 216 1.77 20.85 -13.98
CA ALA A 216 1.85 20.82 -15.44
C ALA A 216 1.79 19.39 -15.99
N LEU A 217 2.45 18.43 -15.33
CA LEU A 217 2.36 17.01 -15.69
C LEU A 217 0.92 16.50 -15.55
N GLU A 218 0.28 16.74 -14.40
CA GLU A 218 -1.07 16.23 -14.14
C GLU A 218 -2.10 16.85 -15.12
N GLU A 219 -1.98 18.14 -15.45
CA GLU A 219 -2.78 18.82 -16.48
C GLU A 219 -2.57 18.19 -17.87
N ALA A 220 -1.31 17.90 -18.25
CA ALA A 220 -0.99 17.25 -19.52
C ALA A 220 -1.50 15.80 -19.60
N LEU A 221 -1.62 15.10 -18.46
CA LEU A 221 -2.14 13.73 -18.40
C LEU A 221 -3.66 13.66 -18.56
N ASN A 222 -4.40 14.68 -18.11
CA ASN A 222 -5.87 14.65 -18.03
C ASN A 222 -6.58 14.18 -19.33
N PRO A 223 -6.21 14.63 -20.55
CA PRO A 223 -6.86 14.18 -21.78
C PRO A 223 -6.75 12.66 -22.04
N TYR A 224 -5.76 12.01 -21.44
CA TYR A 224 -5.42 10.61 -21.66
C TYR A 224 -5.95 9.68 -20.56
N LEU A 225 -6.53 10.19 -19.47
CA LEU A 225 -7.06 9.35 -18.39
C LEU A 225 -8.41 8.74 -18.79
N GLU A 226 -8.66 7.48 -18.42
CA GLU A 226 -10.00 6.90 -18.59
C GLU A 226 -11.03 7.54 -17.67
N GLN A 227 -10.59 8.01 -16.51
CA GLN A 227 -11.41 8.69 -15.52
C GLN A 227 -10.98 10.13 -15.41
N ASP A 228 -11.88 11.04 -15.76
CA ASP A 228 -11.67 12.46 -15.57
C ASP A 228 -11.49 12.77 -14.08
N ARG A 229 -10.57 13.69 -13.79
CA ARG A 229 -10.32 14.18 -12.43
C ARG A 229 -9.95 15.65 -12.47
N ASP A 230 -10.31 16.34 -11.40
CA ASP A 230 -9.89 17.71 -11.15
C ASP A 230 -9.07 17.73 -9.87
N LEU A 231 -7.75 17.90 -9.99
CA LEU A 231 -6.86 17.99 -8.83
C LEU A 231 -6.82 19.39 -8.21
N THR A 232 -7.49 20.37 -8.82
CA THR A 232 -7.60 21.74 -8.27
C THR A 232 -8.77 21.87 -7.30
N ASP A 233 -9.79 21.03 -7.44
CA ASP A 233 -10.87 20.88 -6.44
C ASP A 233 -10.43 19.91 -5.32
N PRO A 234 -10.36 20.36 -4.05
CA PRO A 234 -9.95 19.51 -2.93
C PRO A 234 -10.81 18.25 -2.73
N GLY A 235 -12.11 18.34 -3.02
CA GLY A 235 -13.04 17.22 -2.90
C GLY A 235 -12.74 16.12 -3.94
N SER A 236 -12.68 16.52 -5.21
CA SER A 236 -12.32 15.67 -6.36
C SER A 236 -10.92 15.07 -6.21
N ALA A 237 -9.93 15.87 -5.79
CA ALA A 237 -8.58 15.39 -5.51
C ALA A 237 -8.58 14.28 -4.44
N ARG A 238 -9.28 14.49 -3.32
CA ARG A 238 -9.39 13.49 -2.25
C ARG A 238 -10.05 12.19 -2.74
N MET A 239 -11.13 12.30 -3.50
CA MET A 239 -11.81 11.15 -4.11
C MET A 239 -10.88 10.39 -5.05
N PHE A 240 -10.16 11.11 -5.91
CA PHE A 240 -9.17 10.51 -6.80
C PHE A 240 -8.09 9.77 -6.01
N PHE A 241 -7.46 10.40 -5.02
CA PHE A 241 -6.41 9.73 -4.24
C PHE A 241 -6.94 8.52 -3.49
N THR A 242 -8.15 8.58 -2.94
CA THR A 242 -8.75 7.41 -2.30
C THR A 242 -9.02 6.28 -3.29
N ARG A 243 -9.44 6.56 -4.52
CA ARG A 243 -9.68 5.57 -5.58
C ARG A 243 -8.42 5.06 -6.29
N ALA A 244 -7.38 5.90 -6.36
CA ALA A 244 -6.10 5.54 -6.94
C ALA A 244 -5.18 4.85 -5.93
N ALA A 245 -5.43 5.01 -4.63
CA ALA A 245 -4.59 4.44 -3.57
C ALA A 245 -4.43 2.93 -3.73
N LEU A 246 -3.17 2.50 -3.69
CA LEU A 246 -2.74 1.11 -3.73
C LEU A 246 -1.74 0.94 -2.56
N PRO A 247 -2.24 0.64 -1.33
CA PRO A 247 -1.41 0.60 -0.14
C PRO A 247 -0.42 -0.56 -0.16
N ALA A 248 0.75 -0.36 0.46
CA ALA A 248 1.67 -1.45 0.74
C ALA A 248 1.07 -2.34 1.84
N VAL A 249 0.90 -3.62 1.53
CA VAL A 249 0.43 -4.65 2.47
C VAL A 249 1.58 -5.51 2.98
N HIS A 250 2.71 -5.49 2.29
CA HIS A 250 3.92 -6.18 2.70
C HIS A 250 5.17 -5.44 2.19
N HIS A 251 6.20 -5.37 3.01
CA HIS A 251 7.54 -4.98 2.65
C HIS A 251 8.56 -5.77 3.45
N VAL A 252 9.60 -6.22 2.78
CA VAL A 252 10.76 -6.85 3.39
C VAL A 252 12.02 -6.42 2.65
N ALA A 253 13.10 -6.19 3.39
CA ALA A 253 14.40 -5.88 2.82
C ALA A 253 15.53 -6.47 3.66
N ALA A 254 16.61 -6.87 2.99
CA ALA A 254 17.88 -7.16 3.61
C ALA A 254 18.36 -5.88 4.29
N GLY A 255 18.73 -5.96 5.56
CA GLY A 255 19.31 -4.80 6.24
C GLY A 255 20.62 -4.39 5.58
N GLY A 256 21.01 -3.13 5.72
CA GLY A 256 22.32 -2.63 5.32
C GLY A 256 22.26 -1.51 4.27
N PRO A 257 23.42 -0.97 3.87
CA PRO A 257 23.49 0.07 2.85
C PRO A 257 23.04 -0.47 1.49
N ASP A 258 22.51 0.44 0.65
CA ASP A 258 22.20 0.16 -0.75
C ASP A 258 23.39 -0.49 -1.44
N ARG A 259 23.15 -1.68 -2.01
CA ARG A 259 24.17 -2.41 -2.75
C ARG A 259 24.21 -1.96 -4.20
N GLU A 260 25.42 -1.78 -4.73
CA GLU A 260 25.60 -1.50 -6.15
C GLU A 260 25.03 -2.63 -7.03
N GLY A 261 24.47 -2.25 -8.19
CA GLY A 261 23.92 -3.20 -9.15
C GLY A 261 22.50 -3.71 -8.86
N VAL A 262 21.86 -3.22 -7.78
CA VAL A 262 20.44 -3.50 -7.51
C VAL A 262 19.57 -2.68 -8.45
N ARG A 263 18.66 -3.35 -9.16
CA ARG A 263 17.67 -2.74 -10.04
C ARG A 263 16.28 -2.99 -9.51
N ARG A 264 15.38 -2.04 -9.78
CA ARG A 264 13.97 -2.18 -9.43
C ARG A 264 13.16 -2.68 -10.60
N HIS A 265 12.41 -3.74 -10.33
CA HIS A 265 11.45 -4.35 -11.22
C HIS A 265 10.06 -4.28 -10.60
N ALA A 266 9.04 -4.38 -11.45
CA ALA A 266 7.65 -4.41 -11.01
C ALA A 266 6.92 -5.52 -11.77
N LEU A 267 6.08 -6.27 -11.05
CA LEU A 267 5.22 -7.30 -11.60
C LEU A 267 3.78 -6.96 -11.26
N PHE A 268 2.92 -6.94 -12.26
CA PHE A 268 1.47 -6.87 -12.11
C PHE A 268 0.89 -8.29 -12.16
N TYR A 269 0.09 -8.62 -11.14
CA TYR A 269 -0.59 -9.90 -11.05
C TYR A 269 -2.10 -9.66 -11.08
N PRO A 270 -2.77 -9.97 -12.21
CA PRO A 270 -4.22 -9.88 -12.27
C PRO A 270 -4.82 -11.00 -11.43
N ALA A 271 -5.27 -10.68 -10.21
CA ALA A 271 -5.93 -11.66 -9.37
C ALA A 271 -7.34 -11.93 -9.90
N LYS A 272 -7.81 -13.16 -9.72
CA LYS A 272 -9.22 -13.50 -9.88
C LYS A 272 -10.04 -12.69 -8.88
N ASP A 273 -11.29 -12.37 -9.24
CA ASP A 273 -12.25 -11.69 -8.35
C ASP A 273 -12.25 -12.27 -6.91
N GLY A 274 -12.03 -11.38 -5.93
CA GLY A 274 -11.94 -11.69 -4.50
C GLY A 274 -10.65 -12.41 -4.05
N CYS A 275 -9.68 -12.65 -4.93
CA CYS A 275 -8.45 -13.40 -4.62
C CYS A 275 -7.24 -12.51 -4.33
N GLY A 276 -7.30 -11.19 -4.53
CA GLY A 276 -6.15 -10.29 -4.40
C GLY A 276 -5.46 -10.34 -3.04
N THR A 277 -6.22 -10.42 -1.94
CA THR A 277 -5.65 -10.55 -0.59
C THR A 277 -4.91 -11.88 -0.40
N ALA A 278 -5.46 -12.98 -0.90
CA ALA A 278 -4.82 -14.29 -0.82
C ALA A 278 -3.54 -14.36 -1.67
N LEU A 279 -3.57 -13.73 -2.85
CA LEU A 279 -2.42 -13.60 -3.73
C LEU A 279 -1.31 -12.75 -3.10
N ALA A 280 -1.64 -11.58 -2.55
CA ALA A 280 -0.67 -10.73 -1.87
C ALA A 280 -0.03 -11.45 -0.66
N ARG A 281 -0.79 -12.27 0.07
CA ARG A 281 -0.25 -13.09 1.16
C ARG A 281 0.69 -14.19 0.67
N LEU A 282 0.36 -14.87 -0.43
CA LEU A 282 1.24 -15.86 -1.05
C LEU A 282 2.60 -15.22 -1.39
N LEU A 283 2.56 -14.06 -2.06
CA LEU A 283 3.76 -13.32 -2.46
C LEU A 283 4.57 -12.83 -1.25
N ALA A 284 3.90 -12.30 -0.22
CA ALA A 284 4.56 -11.89 1.03
C ALA A 284 5.36 -13.04 1.66
N GLY A 285 4.80 -14.25 1.73
CA GLY A 285 5.53 -15.41 2.26
C GLY A 285 6.73 -15.83 1.40
N GLN A 286 6.65 -15.65 0.08
CA GLN A 286 7.75 -15.91 -0.85
C GLN A 286 8.85 -14.86 -0.72
N ASP A 287 8.47 -13.60 -0.59
CA ASP A 287 9.38 -12.48 -0.34
C ASP A 287 10.14 -12.65 0.97
N GLU A 288 9.43 -13.08 2.01
CA GLU A 288 10.06 -13.31 3.30
C GLU A 288 11.12 -14.42 3.23
N ALA A 289 10.83 -15.52 2.54
CA ALA A 289 11.78 -16.60 2.32
C ALA A 289 12.97 -16.12 1.45
N ALA A 290 12.68 -15.43 0.35
CA ALA A 290 13.69 -14.96 -0.60
C ALA A 290 14.68 -13.99 0.04
N VAL A 291 14.23 -12.97 0.75
CA VAL A 291 15.13 -12.01 1.43
C VAL A 291 15.84 -12.65 2.65
N GLY A 292 15.33 -13.79 3.14
CA GLY A 292 15.94 -14.53 4.25
C GLY A 292 17.11 -15.40 3.81
N ASP A 293 17.18 -15.72 2.53
CA ASP A 293 18.26 -16.53 1.93
C ASP A 293 19.42 -15.63 1.46
N PRO A 294 20.62 -15.73 2.05
CA PRO A 294 21.79 -14.96 1.61
C PRO A 294 22.20 -15.21 0.15
N ALA A 295 21.80 -16.35 -0.44
CA ALA A 295 22.08 -16.66 -1.85
C ALA A 295 21.05 -16.01 -2.81
N SER A 296 19.96 -15.47 -2.29
CA SER A 296 18.93 -14.84 -3.10
C SER A 296 19.44 -13.54 -3.75
N PRO A 297 19.13 -13.30 -5.05
CA PRO A 297 19.37 -12.02 -5.70
C PRO A 297 18.39 -10.92 -5.24
N ILE A 298 17.29 -11.26 -4.55
CA ILE A 298 16.29 -10.29 -4.08
C ILE A 298 16.79 -9.66 -2.78
N GLU A 299 17.10 -8.37 -2.83
CA GLU A 299 17.51 -7.58 -1.65
C GLU A 299 16.31 -6.93 -0.97
N GLY A 300 15.22 -6.66 -1.71
CA GLY A 300 14.00 -6.13 -1.15
C GLY A 300 12.77 -6.41 -2.00
N SER A 301 11.62 -6.49 -1.35
CA SER A 301 10.32 -6.60 -2.01
C SER A 301 9.28 -5.73 -1.33
N THR A 302 8.35 -5.19 -2.11
CA THR A 302 7.14 -4.55 -1.60
C THR A 302 5.93 -5.05 -2.38
N VAL A 303 4.91 -5.56 -1.68
CA VAL A 303 3.63 -5.93 -2.27
C VAL A 303 2.62 -4.83 -1.96
N PHE A 304 2.06 -4.27 -3.01
CA PHE A 304 0.93 -3.36 -2.96
C PHE A 304 -0.34 -4.09 -3.39
N GLN A 305 -1.43 -3.86 -2.68
CA GLN A 305 -2.69 -4.53 -2.98
C GLN A 305 -3.89 -3.64 -2.66
N ARG A 306 -4.89 -3.70 -3.54
CA ARG A 306 -6.24 -3.21 -3.34
C ARG A 306 -7.17 -4.05 -4.19
N ASP A 307 -8.27 -4.52 -3.62
CA ASP A 307 -9.20 -5.42 -4.30
C ASP A 307 -8.41 -6.57 -4.97
N ASP A 308 -8.54 -6.75 -6.28
CA ASP A 308 -7.82 -7.76 -7.06
C ASP A 308 -6.60 -7.23 -7.83
N ILE A 309 -6.25 -5.96 -7.61
CA ILE A 309 -5.03 -5.35 -8.14
C ILE A 309 -3.88 -5.68 -7.19
N VAL A 310 -2.95 -6.51 -7.64
CA VAL A 310 -1.73 -6.86 -6.90
C VAL A 310 -0.50 -6.47 -7.72
N VAL A 311 0.37 -5.64 -7.11
CA VAL A 311 1.63 -5.21 -7.69
C VAL A 311 2.76 -5.57 -6.74
N ARG A 312 3.80 -6.22 -7.24
CA ARG A 312 5.01 -6.54 -6.48
C ARG A 312 6.20 -5.79 -7.07
N LEU A 313 6.86 -4.98 -6.24
CA LEU A 313 8.14 -4.39 -6.58
C LEU A 313 9.25 -5.27 -6.03
N LEU A 314 10.29 -5.48 -6.84
CA LEU A 314 11.48 -6.24 -6.49
C LEU A 314 12.71 -5.35 -6.68
N ASP A 315 13.49 -5.18 -5.63
CA ASP A 315 14.85 -4.64 -5.71
C ASP A 315 15.80 -5.84 -5.74
N MET A 316 16.41 -6.11 -6.89
CA MET A 316 17.18 -7.33 -7.14
C MET A 316 18.49 -7.11 -7.89
N ARG A 317 19.45 -8.00 -7.64
CA ARG A 317 20.75 -8.06 -8.34
C ARG A 317 20.62 -8.87 -9.63
N GLY A 318 21.05 -8.29 -10.75
CA GLY A 318 20.98 -8.94 -12.06
C GLY A 318 19.58 -8.83 -12.70
N PRO A 319 19.36 -9.53 -13.83
CA PRO A 319 18.11 -9.42 -14.57
C PRO A 319 16.98 -10.26 -13.94
N LEU A 320 15.74 -9.85 -14.19
CA LEU A 320 14.52 -10.43 -13.63
C LEU A 320 14.33 -11.91 -14.01
N ASP A 321 14.75 -12.27 -15.22
CA ASP A 321 14.59 -13.60 -15.83
C ASP A 321 15.72 -14.59 -15.49
N ALA A 322 16.74 -14.18 -14.73
CA ALA A 322 17.83 -15.09 -14.33
C ALA A 322 17.33 -16.24 -13.43
N ARG A 323 16.31 -15.99 -12.60
CA ARG A 323 15.64 -16.99 -11.76
C ARG A 323 14.12 -16.80 -11.82
N PRO A 324 13.46 -17.26 -12.91
CA PRO A 324 12.07 -16.93 -13.17
C PRO A 324 11.10 -17.36 -12.07
N ALA A 325 11.28 -18.54 -11.49
CA ALA A 325 10.42 -19.04 -10.41
C ALA A 325 10.50 -18.18 -9.14
N LEU A 326 11.71 -17.75 -8.77
CA LEU A 326 11.95 -16.86 -7.64
C LEU A 326 11.33 -15.47 -7.89
N ALA A 327 11.61 -14.89 -9.06
CA ALA A 327 11.11 -13.58 -9.47
C ALA A 327 9.57 -13.57 -9.53
N LEU A 328 8.95 -14.61 -10.07
CA LEU A 328 7.50 -14.73 -10.15
C LEU A 328 6.84 -14.99 -8.79
N GLY A 329 7.59 -15.48 -7.79
CA GLY A 329 7.07 -15.80 -6.46
C GLY A 329 6.42 -17.18 -6.39
N VAL A 330 7.01 -18.15 -7.07
CA VAL A 330 6.54 -19.55 -7.14
C VAL A 330 7.63 -20.55 -6.79
N GLU A 331 8.62 -20.14 -6.00
CA GLU A 331 9.72 -21.01 -5.62
C GLU A 331 9.27 -22.10 -4.63
N GLY A 332 9.59 -23.34 -4.98
CA GLY A 332 9.22 -24.53 -4.22
C GLY A 332 8.01 -25.27 -4.79
N SER A 333 7.82 -26.50 -4.30
CA SER A 333 6.74 -27.39 -4.75
C SER A 333 5.36 -26.78 -4.52
N HIS A 334 4.46 -26.96 -5.48
CA HIS A 334 3.04 -26.54 -5.45
C HIS A 334 2.77 -25.03 -5.51
N LYS A 335 3.75 -24.15 -5.35
CA LYS A 335 3.51 -22.69 -5.36
C LYS A 335 2.98 -22.18 -6.69
N ALA A 336 3.49 -22.70 -7.81
CA ALA A 336 2.97 -22.40 -9.14
C ALA A 336 1.48 -22.79 -9.29
N ALA A 337 1.07 -23.93 -8.74
CA ALA A 337 -0.33 -24.37 -8.77
C ALA A 337 -1.24 -23.49 -7.89
N VAL A 338 -0.73 -23.01 -6.75
CA VAL A 338 -1.46 -22.06 -5.90
C VAL A 338 -1.60 -20.72 -6.61
N LEU A 339 -0.51 -20.19 -7.18
CA LEU A 339 -0.54 -18.94 -7.95
C LEU A 339 -1.57 -19.02 -9.09
N ALA A 340 -1.51 -20.08 -9.91
CA ALA A 340 -2.41 -20.27 -11.04
C ALA A 340 -3.90 -20.29 -10.64
N ARG A 341 -4.25 -20.76 -9.44
CA ARG A 341 -5.63 -20.74 -8.92
C ARG A 341 -6.11 -19.35 -8.51
N LEU A 342 -5.18 -18.44 -8.21
CA LEU A 342 -5.45 -17.09 -7.72
C LEU A 342 -5.43 -16.04 -8.84
N LEU A 343 -4.90 -16.37 -10.01
CA LEU A 343 -4.81 -15.45 -11.15
C LEU A 343 -6.05 -15.52 -12.05
N ASP A 344 -6.41 -14.40 -12.66
CA ASP A 344 -7.45 -14.28 -13.69
C ASP A 344 -6.97 -14.73 -15.08
N SER A 345 -6.20 -15.83 -15.11
CA SER A 345 -5.62 -16.40 -16.32
C SER A 345 -6.03 -17.87 -16.45
N ALA A 346 -7.32 -18.15 -16.21
CA ALA A 346 -7.89 -19.50 -16.13
C ALA A 346 -7.65 -20.39 -17.38
N LYS A 347 -7.18 -19.81 -18.50
CA LYS A 347 -6.87 -20.52 -19.75
C LYS A 347 -5.41 -20.95 -19.90
N ASP A 348 -4.49 -20.41 -19.08
CA ASP A 348 -3.04 -20.60 -19.26
C ASP A 348 -2.51 -21.87 -18.59
N GLY A 349 -3.34 -22.59 -17.82
CA GLY A 349 -2.94 -23.77 -17.06
C GLY A 349 -1.98 -23.44 -15.91
N VAL A 350 -1.49 -24.47 -15.22
CA VAL A 350 -0.44 -24.31 -14.22
C VAL A 350 0.90 -24.35 -14.94
N PRO A 351 1.78 -23.33 -14.82
CA PRO A 351 3.11 -23.41 -15.39
C PRO A 351 3.91 -24.48 -14.63
N THR A 352 4.42 -25.47 -15.36
CA THR A 352 5.16 -26.63 -14.82
C THR A 352 6.63 -26.64 -15.22
N THR A 353 6.99 -25.91 -16.27
CA THR A 353 8.35 -25.80 -16.80
C THR A 353 8.91 -24.38 -16.63
N ASP A 354 10.24 -24.25 -16.58
CA ASP A 354 10.90 -22.94 -16.49
C ASP A 354 10.55 -22.02 -17.67
N GLN A 355 10.31 -22.59 -18.85
CA GLN A 355 9.90 -21.84 -20.04
C GLN A 355 8.49 -21.25 -19.87
N GLU A 356 7.54 -22.03 -19.34
CA GLU A 356 6.19 -21.56 -19.04
C GLU A 356 6.22 -20.48 -17.95
N ILE A 357 6.99 -20.70 -16.89
CA ILE A 357 7.19 -19.71 -15.81
C ILE A 357 7.78 -18.41 -16.36
N SER A 358 8.81 -18.49 -17.21
CA SER A 358 9.41 -17.33 -17.87
C SER A 358 8.40 -16.59 -18.75
N GLY A 359 7.54 -17.33 -19.46
CA GLY A 359 6.46 -16.75 -20.24
C GLY A 359 5.44 -16.00 -19.39
N VAL A 360 5.06 -16.53 -18.23
CA VAL A 360 4.18 -15.84 -17.27
C VAL A 360 4.85 -14.60 -16.70
N LEU A 361 6.12 -14.72 -16.29
CA LEU A 361 6.91 -13.61 -15.77
C LEU A 361 6.98 -12.43 -16.75
N ALA A 362 7.28 -12.71 -18.02
CA ALA A 362 7.33 -11.69 -19.07
C ALA A 362 5.98 -11.00 -19.31
N ARG A 363 4.86 -11.72 -19.16
CA ARG A 363 3.51 -11.13 -19.26
C ARG A 363 3.13 -10.32 -18.02
N SER A 364 3.69 -10.63 -16.87
CA SER A 364 3.47 -9.90 -15.62
C SER A 364 4.38 -8.69 -15.46
N GLU A 365 5.52 -8.64 -16.15
CA GLU A 365 6.47 -7.54 -16.04
C GLU A 365 5.86 -6.20 -16.45
N MET A 366 6.03 -5.20 -15.59
CA MET A 366 5.67 -3.82 -15.89
C MET A 366 6.91 -3.07 -16.40
N ARG A 367 6.74 -2.34 -17.50
CA ARG A 367 7.79 -1.48 -18.07
C ARG A 367 8.11 -0.35 -17.10
N LEU A 368 9.36 -0.26 -16.66
CA LEU A 368 9.85 0.89 -15.91
C LEU A 368 9.88 2.14 -16.80
N ILE A 369 9.22 3.21 -16.36
CA ILE A 369 9.18 4.51 -17.04
C ILE A 369 10.19 5.47 -16.43
N THR A 370 10.21 5.58 -15.11
CA THR A 370 11.19 6.38 -14.39
C THR A 370 11.38 5.84 -12.98
N ASP A 371 12.61 5.87 -12.49
CA ASP A 371 12.97 5.52 -11.13
C ASP A 371 13.91 6.57 -10.58
N ARG A 372 13.38 7.43 -9.73
CA ARG A 372 14.06 8.65 -9.27
C ARG A 372 14.35 8.54 -7.80
N ARG A 373 15.59 8.82 -7.44
CA ARG A 373 16.04 9.02 -6.07
C ARG A 373 16.54 10.46 -5.97
N PRO A 374 16.25 11.18 -4.88
CA PRO A 374 16.90 12.45 -4.63
C PRO A 374 18.41 12.22 -4.55
N PRO A 375 19.24 13.19 -4.95
CA PRO A 375 20.68 13.09 -4.79
C PRO A 375 21.02 12.81 -3.33
N ALA A 376 22.00 11.92 -3.10
CA ALA A 376 22.53 11.70 -1.76
C ALA A 376 23.05 13.04 -1.23
N GLN A 377 22.66 13.41 -0.01
CA GLN A 377 23.23 14.60 0.64
C GLN A 377 24.71 14.33 0.91
N ALA A 378 25.55 15.29 0.49
CA ALA A 378 26.96 15.35 0.81
C ALA A 378 27.20 15.66 2.29
#